data_AF-A0A951H9H9-F1
#
_entry.id   AF-A0A951H9H9-F1
#
_cell.length_a   1.000
_cell.length_b   1.000
_cell.length_c   1.000
_cell.angle_alpha   90.00
_cell.angle_beta   90.00
_cell.angle_gamma   90.00
#
_symmetry.space_group_name_H-M   'P 1'
#
loop_
_entity.id
_entity.type
_entity.pdbx_description
1 polymer ?
#
loop_
_entity_poly.entity_id
_entity_poly.type
_entity_poly.pdbx_seq_one_letter_code
_entity_poly.pdbx_strand_id
1 'polypeptide(L)'
;MQQWQQRAKAQAQKVRGSNNSGNRNGNNSRNANQGPDRDGMIPCEATVHVIFSRQRTSQSPGGKSVSEQERGSYDVSQGLFMRVAADDGTGDYNLTVVTGYQAHPQASCFTFLPDANNMGPGHSSGHFQVQRVTQEIDQLGQTTRELEAHVNNGAGMVSLLQLYTTGHGDNLYPFGTAVVIGTLEGKIKGHTHGVDELGQKVNRDLPEEEAQGHYDLDKRPSPWAMEQQQPNALGQPSHASALRLSYKALHELLAAGKSGVVRGSEDFHYKDGEDYQVTGSSTLTLTIRPPKFEAIIKPVSMDLYNKWLPEGRELSGQQKGAHKARISFTTILRDKNTKKEITTLRYKTKYNLRDVSKEPGWCGNYPPKDKGEADDWDKPDLQFDKQGQPENSDVQNDGQQLTTEMGRGGSAVTVTSWDAGAYGKLQAEVTIDNGPTLEAKSDDEFKGADALDIPRDDNQNDIADYWERAMAFTPTTIPPTGTRRTILMAILWEGTLAIRHSKATA
;
A
#
# COMPACT_ATOMS: atom_id res chain seq x y z
N MET A 1 57.78 20.54 6.21
CA MET A 1 57.69 19.07 6.33
C MET A 1 57.70 18.59 7.80
N GLN A 2 58.65 19.01 8.64
CA GLN A 2 58.67 18.65 10.08
C GLN A 2 57.47 19.19 10.89
N GLN A 3 56.92 20.37 10.56
CA GLN A 3 55.68 20.88 11.18
C GLN A 3 54.42 20.07 10.81
N TRP A 4 54.42 19.38 9.66
CA TRP A 4 53.31 18.52 9.25
C TRP A 4 53.36 17.17 9.98
N GLN A 5 54.57 16.63 10.20
CA GLN A 5 54.79 15.43 11.01
C GLN A 5 54.46 15.62 12.50
N GLN A 6 54.66 16.82 13.06
CA GLN A 6 54.24 17.11 14.44
C GLN A 6 52.71 17.26 14.59
N ARG A 7 52.01 17.80 13.57
CA ARG A 7 50.54 17.88 13.56
C ARG A 7 49.88 16.51 13.43
N ALA A 8 50.43 15.61 12.63
CA ALA A 8 49.93 14.23 12.50
C ALA A 8 50.08 13.41 13.80
N LYS A 9 51.18 13.59 14.55
CA LYS A 9 51.37 12.92 15.86
C LYS A 9 50.43 13.45 16.95
N ALA A 10 50.12 14.76 16.95
CA ALA A 10 49.17 15.35 17.89
C ALA A 10 47.70 14.93 17.63
N GLN A 11 47.34 14.65 16.38
CA GLN A 11 46.01 14.16 16.01
C GLN A 11 45.83 12.67 16.33
N ALA A 12 46.89 11.86 16.20
CA ALA A 12 46.85 10.43 16.53
C ALA A 12 46.76 10.15 18.05
N GLN A 13 47.29 11.03 18.91
CA GLN A 13 47.12 10.90 20.37
C GLN A 13 45.72 11.34 20.86
N LYS A 14 45.00 12.15 20.09
CA LYS A 14 43.62 12.59 20.41
C LYS A 14 42.56 11.50 20.18
N VAL A 15 42.88 10.49 19.37
CA VAL A 15 41.94 9.40 19.00
C VAL A 15 42.04 8.19 19.94
N ARG A 16 43.06 8.09 20.80
CA ARG A 16 43.25 6.95 21.72
C ARG A 16 42.87 7.20 23.19
N GLY A 17 42.23 8.32 23.51
CA GLY A 17 41.83 8.68 24.86
C GLY A 17 40.34 8.91 25.03
N SER A 18 39.50 7.89 24.79
CA SER A 18 38.11 7.92 25.26
C SER A 18 37.48 6.50 25.29
N ASN A 19 38.11 5.57 25.99
CA ASN A 19 37.38 4.47 26.62
C ASN A 19 37.07 4.91 28.04
N ASN A 20 35.89 5.50 28.24
CA ASN A 20 35.30 5.65 29.56
C ASN A 20 33.86 5.16 29.49
N SER A 21 33.62 4.03 30.15
CA SER A 21 32.33 3.39 30.34
C SER A 21 31.41 4.33 31.14
N GLY A 22 30.58 5.08 30.42
CA GLY A 22 29.56 5.95 30.99
C GLY A 22 28.17 5.44 30.62
N ASN A 23 27.57 4.74 31.58
CA ASN A 23 26.15 4.41 31.65
C ASN A 23 25.26 5.60 31.23
N ARG A 24 24.59 5.51 30.07
CA ARG A 24 23.51 6.43 29.69
C ARG A 24 22.40 5.66 28.97
N ASN A 25 21.35 5.36 29.73
CA ASN A 25 19.98 5.29 29.25
C ASN A 25 19.69 6.53 28.38
N GLY A 26 19.57 6.32 27.07
CA GLY A 26 19.12 7.31 26.11
C GLY A 26 17.95 6.76 25.33
N ASN A 27 16.74 7.25 25.66
CA ASN A 27 15.49 7.00 24.96
C ASN A 27 15.65 7.17 23.44
N ASN A 28 15.69 6.05 22.71
CA ASN A 28 15.41 6.00 21.28
C ASN A 28 13.90 5.85 21.10
N SER A 29 13.15 6.93 21.31
CA SER A 29 11.78 7.09 20.80
C SER A 29 11.84 7.92 19.51
N ARG A 30 12.24 7.30 18.41
CA ARG A 30 12.14 7.91 17.06
C ARG A 30 11.28 7.00 16.17
N ASN A 31 10.14 7.55 15.77
CA ASN A 31 9.28 7.16 14.65
C ASN A 31 8.70 5.74 14.60
N ALA A 32 7.96 5.33 15.64
CA ALA A 32 7.01 4.21 15.53
C ALA A 32 5.64 4.61 14.91
N ASN A 33 5.46 5.87 14.49
CA ASN A 33 4.19 6.40 13.98
C ASN A 33 4.13 6.55 12.44
N GLN A 34 5.13 6.08 11.71
CA GLN A 34 4.97 5.96 10.26
C GLN A 34 4.20 4.67 10.01
N GLY A 35 2.89 4.80 9.77
CA GLY A 35 2.06 3.69 9.32
C GLY A 35 2.65 3.03 8.07
N PRO A 36 2.25 1.79 7.75
CA PRO A 36 2.79 1.05 6.61
C PRO A 36 2.68 1.89 5.32
N ASP A 37 3.73 1.83 4.51
CA ASP A 37 3.81 2.50 3.22
C ASP A 37 2.60 2.09 2.35
N ARG A 38 1.89 3.07 1.79
CA ARG A 38 0.56 2.88 1.14
C ARG A 38 0.66 2.65 -0.36
N ASP A 39 1.87 2.53 -0.89
CA ASP A 39 2.10 2.40 -2.32
C ASP A 39 1.44 1.15 -2.88
N GLY A 40 0.66 1.34 -3.95
CA GLY A 40 -0.06 0.26 -4.64
C GLY A 40 -1.30 -0.28 -3.93
N MET A 41 -1.77 0.35 -2.84
CA MET A 41 -2.97 -0.12 -2.13
C MET A 41 -4.28 0.29 -2.81
N ILE A 42 -5.24 -0.63 -2.89
CA ILE A 42 -6.57 -0.38 -3.48
C ILE A 42 -7.59 -0.11 -2.37
N PRO A 43 -8.32 1.02 -2.40
CA PRO A 43 -9.40 1.28 -1.47
C PRO A 43 -10.50 0.24 -1.62
N CYS A 44 -10.93 -0.32 -0.50
CA CYS A 44 -12.03 -1.25 -0.44
C CYS A 44 -12.83 -1.04 0.84
N GLU A 45 -14.06 -1.52 0.86
CA GLU A 45 -14.91 -1.56 2.04
C GLU A 45 -15.30 -3.02 2.27
N ALA A 46 -15.02 -3.55 3.44
CA ALA A 46 -15.47 -4.88 3.83
C ALA A 46 -16.64 -4.74 4.79
N THR A 47 -17.73 -5.42 4.46
CA THR A 47 -18.91 -5.53 5.31
C THR A 47 -19.09 -7.00 5.71
N VAL A 48 -19.08 -7.26 7.01
CA VAL A 48 -19.35 -8.56 7.61
C VAL A 48 -20.72 -8.50 8.25
N HIS A 49 -21.59 -9.43 7.88
CA HIS A 49 -22.89 -9.63 8.52
C HIS A 49 -22.99 -11.06 9.02
N VAL A 50 -23.25 -11.23 10.31
CA VAL A 50 -23.41 -12.55 10.93
C VAL A 50 -24.74 -12.62 11.65
N ILE A 51 -25.43 -13.76 11.50
CA ILE A 51 -26.61 -14.13 12.30
C ILE A 51 -26.31 -15.48 12.94
N PHE A 52 -26.52 -15.60 14.25
CA PHE A 52 -26.30 -16.85 14.96
C PHE A 52 -27.40 -17.15 15.98
N SER A 53 -27.52 -18.43 16.32
CA SER A 53 -28.32 -18.98 17.40
C SER A 53 -27.45 -19.99 18.17
N ARG A 54 -27.35 -19.82 19.48
CA ARG A 54 -26.64 -20.72 20.40
C ARG A 54 -27.67 -21.30 21.36
N GLN A 55 -27.72 -22.63 21.46
CA GLN A 55 -28.66 -23.34 22.31
C GLN A 55 -27.92 -24.29 23.25
N ARG A 56 -28.24 -24.27 24.54
CA ARG A 56 -27.80 -25.25 25.52
C ARG A 56 -29.00 -25.84 26.22
N THR A 57 -28.96 -27.14 26.45
CA THR A 57 -29.89 -27.83 27.33
C THR A 57 -29.09 -28.55 28.39
N SER A 58 -29.27 -28.18 29.64
CA SER A 58 -28.67 -28.88 30.78
C SER A 58 -29.75 -29.48 31.68
N GLN A 59 -29.43 -30.61 32.29
CA GLN A 59 -30.23 -31.21 33.35
C GLN A 59 -29.43 -31.12 34.65
N SER A 60 -30.00 -30.48 35.66
CA SER A 60 -29.40 -30.44 36.99
C SER A 60 -29.66 -31.75 37.74
N PRO A 61 -28.82 -32.10 38.74
CA PRO A 61 -29.01 -33.31 39.57
C PRO A 61 -30.36 -33.41 40.30
N GLY A 62 -31.14 -32.32 40.37
CA GLY A 62 -32.49 -32.29 40.93
C GLY A 62 -33.62 -32.48 39.91
N GLY A 63 -33.30 -32.86 38.66
CA GLY A 63 -34.29 -33.02 37.58
C GLY A 63 -34.77 -31.69 36.97
N LYS A 64 -34.21 -30.54 37.37
CA LYS A 64 -34.51 -29.27 36.68
C LYS A 64 -33.84 -29.26 35.32
N SER A 65 -34.59 -28.95 34.28
CA SER A 65 -34.06 -28.73 32.94
C SER A 65 -33.93 -27.23 32.70
N VAL A 66 -32.74 -26.79 32.28
CA VAL A 66 -32.49 -25.42 31.86
C VAL A 66 -32.18 -25.44 30.38
N SER A 67 -32.97 -24.72 29.59
CA SER A 67 -32.70 -24.44 28.19
C SER A 67 -32.31 -22.98 28.03
N GLU A 68 -31.12 -22.72 27.51
CA GLU A 68 -30.68 -21.38 27.16
C GLU A 68 -30.62 -21.29 25.64
N GLN A 69 -31.34 -20.33 25.06
CA GLN A 69 -31.23 -19.96 23.66
C GLN A 69 -30.77 -18.50 23.56
N GLU A 70 -29.65 -18.28 22.91
CA GLU A 70 -29.16 -16.95 22.55
C GLU A 70 -29.24 -16.80 21.03
N ARG A 71 -29.81 -15.71 20.54
CA ARG A 71 -29.78 -15.32 19.14
C ARG A 71 -29.08 -13.98 19.02
N GLY A 72 -28.32 -13.77 17.97
CA GLY A 72 -27.71 -12.48 17.74
C GLY A 72 -27.40 -12.22 16.29
N SER A 73 -27.25 -10.95 15.98
CA SER A 73 -26.69 -10.51 14.72
C SER A 73 -25.68 -9.40 14.94
N TYR A 74 -24.71 -9.30 14.03
CA TYR A 74 -23.86 -8.14 13.95
C TYR A 74 -23.46 -7.79 12.53
N ASP A 75 -23.42 -6.49 12.29
CA ASP A 75 -22.96 -5.84 11.07
C ASP A 75 -21.71 -5.03 11.40
N VAL A 76 -20.63 -5.27 10.67
CA VAL A 76 -19.40 -4.46 10.75
C VAL A 76 -19.04 -4.02 9.35
N SER A 77 -19.00 -2.70 9.10
CA SER A 77 -18.43 -2.14 7.86
C SER A 77 -17.16 -1.36 8.16
N GLN A 78 -16.10 -1.60 7.38
CA GLN A 78 -14.82 -0.92 7.53
C GLN A 78 -14.15 -0.63 6.18
N GLY A 79 -13.63 0.59 6.05
CA GLY A 79 -12.70 0.96 5.00
C GLY A 79 -11.36 0.26 5.19
N LEU A 80 -10.94 -0.50 4.17
CA LEU A 80 -9.71 -1.26 4.14
C LEU A 80 -8.86 -0.85 2.93
N PHE A 81 -7.57 -1.07 3.04
CA PHE A 81 -6.64 -1.01 1.93
C PHE A 81 -6.16 -2.41 1.61
N MET A 82 -6.42 -2.86 0.38
CA MET A 82 -5.93 -4.14 -0.07
C MET A 82 -4.51 -3.97 -0.60
N ARG A 83 -3.57 -4.70 -0.01
CA ARG A 83 -2.21 -4.81 -0.54
C ARG A 83 -2.13 -6.02 -1.44
N VAL A 84 -1.87 -5.78 -2.73
CA VAL A 84 -1.49 -6.85 -3.66
C VAL A 84 0.00 -7.09 -3.45
N ALA A 85 0.40 -8.29 -3.03
CA ALA A 85 1.81 -8.65 -3.01
C ALA A 85 2.38 -8.53 -4.43
N ALA A 86 3.56 -7.92 -4.58
CA ALA A 86 4.19 -7.76 -5.88
C ALA A 86 4.31 -9.11 -6.57
N ASP A 87 3.79 -9.17 -7.80
CA ASP A 87 3.91 -10.32 -8.70
C ASP A 87 5.41 -10.64 -8.86
N ASP A 88 5.83 -11.84 -8.47
CA ASP A 88 7.18 -12.35 -8.73
C ASP A 88 7.35 -12.77 -10.21
N GLY A 89 6.36 -12.46 -11.06
CA GLY A 89 6.32 -12.79 -12.48
C GLY A 89 5.73 -14.17 -12.76
N THR A 90 5.23 -14.88 -11.73
CA THR A 90 4.61 -16.20 -11.89
C THR A 90 3.09 -16.15 -12.00
N GLY A 91 2.46 -14.99 -11.74
CA GLY A 91 1.00 -14.87 -11.66
C GLY A 91 0.39 -15.47 -10.39
N ASP A 92 1.22 -16.00 -9.48
CA ASP A 92 0.82 -16.50 -8.17
C ASP A 92 1.26 -15.50 -7.09
N TYR A 93 0.31 -14.98 -6.29
CA TYR A 93 0.58 -13.99 -5.24
C TYR A 93 1.18 -14.68 -4.00
N ASN A 94 2.42 -15.13 -4.10
CA ASN A 94 3.07 -15.93 -3.07
C ASN A 94 3.28 -15.13 -1.76
N LEU A 95 2.57 -15.51 -0.69
CA LEU A 95 2.92 -15.11 0.67
C LEU A 95 3.48 -16.31 1.45
N THR A 96 4.64 -16.11 2.07
CA THR A 96 5.06 -16.91 3.22
C THR A 96 4.21 -16.52 4.42
N VAL A 97 3.16 -17.29 4.71
CA VAL A 97 2.37 -17.11 5.94
C VAL A 97 3.28 -17.33 7.15
N VAL A 98 3.59 -16.26 7.91
CA VAL A 98 4.31 -16.37 9.19
C VAL A 98 3.33 -16.83 10.26
N THR A 99 2.90 -18.08 10.19
CA THR A 99 2.10 -18.73 11.25
C THR A 99 2.68 -20.08 11.63
N GLY A 100 3.99 -20.29 11.62
CA GLY A 100 4.61 -21.57 12.04
C GLY A 100 4.18 -22.83 11.24
N TYR A 101 3.28 -22.69 10.27
CA TYR A 101 2.86 -23.71 9.31
C TYR A 101 3.74 -23.57 8.07
N GLN A 102 4.23 -24.69 7.54
CA GLN A 102 5.02 -24.68 6.31
C GLN A 102 4.23 -24.00 5.19
N ALA A 103 4.79 -22.91 4.64
CA ALA A 103 4.16 -22.18 3.54
C ALA A 103 3.96 -23.13 2.35
N HIS A 104 2.70 -23.24 1.89
CA HIS A 104 2.43 -23.95 0.65
C HIS A 104 2.85 -23.04 -0.51
N PRO A 105 3.73 -23.48 -1.44
CA PRO A 105 4.30 -22.63 -2.49
C PRO A 105 3.31 -22.17 -3.59
N GLN A 106 2.01 -22.29 -3.34
CA GLN A 106 0.93 -21.93 -4.28
C GLN A 106 -0.22 -21.17 -3.61
N ALA A 107 -0.09 -20.81 -2.33
CA ALA A 107 -1.16 -20.08 -1.64
C ALA A 107 -1.08 -18.59 -1.96
N SER A 108 -2.10 -18.06 -2.66
CA SER A 108 -2.30 -16.61 -2.76
C SER A 108 -2.97 -16.06 -1.50
N CYS A 109 -2.49 -14.92 -1.00
CA CYS A 109 -3.07 -14.23 0.16
C CYS A 109 -3.39 -12.77 -0.16
N PHE A 110 -4.60 -12.33 0.15
CA PHE A 110 -4.98 -10.92 0.17
C PHE A 110 -4.99 -10.43 1.61
N THR A 111 -4.14 -9.45 1.92
CA THR A 111 -4.15 -8.78 3.22
C THR A 111 -4.84 -7.44 3.11
N PHE A 112 -5.86 -7.25 3.94
CA PHE A 112 -6.61 -6.02 4.04
C PHE A 112 -6.23 -5.30 5.34
N LEU A 113 -5.64 -4.12 5.20
CA LEU A 113 -5.17 -3.34 6.32
C LEU A 113 -6.19 -2.24 6.67
N PRO A 114 -6.46 -2.00 7.96
CA PRO A 114 -7.30 -0.88 8.38
C PRO A 114 -6.68 0.45 7.99
N ASP A 115 -7.51 1.44 7.64
CA ASP A 115 -7.04 2.80 7.39
C ASP A 115 -6.55 3.47 8.70
N ALA A 116 -5.26 3.34 8.98
CA ALA A 116 -4.63 3.87 10.19
C ALA A 116 -4.81 5.39 10.38
N ASN A 117 -5.03 6.15 9.28
CA ASN A 117 -5.22 7.61 9.32
C ASN A 117 -6.70 8.01 9.45
N ASN A 118 -7.64 7.08 9.24
CA ASN A 118 -9.08 7.29 9.42
C ASN A 118 -9.67 6.49 10.59
N MET A 119 -8.86 6.04 11.55
CA MET A 119 -9.34 5.39 12.79
C MET A 119 -10.00 6.37 13.79
N GLY A 120 -10.49 7.52 13.33
CA GLY A 120 -11.35 8.37 14.14
C GLY A 120 -12.67 7.67 14.48
N PRO A 121 -13.36 8.05 15.58
CA PRO A 121 -14.58 7.39 16.10
C PRO A 121 -15.83 7.45 15.18
N GLY A 122 -15.69 7.74 13.89
CA GLY A 122 -16.80 7.90 12.94
C GLY A 122 -16.76 7.04 11.68
N HIS A 123 -15.78 6.13 11.53
CA HIS A 123 -15.58 5.42 10.24
C HIS A 123 -15.72 3.89 10.29
N SER A 124 -15.85 3.29 11.47
CA SER A 124 -16.44 1.96 11.60
C SER A 124 -17.87 2.10 12.14
N SER A 125 -18.83 1.60 11.37
CA SER A 125 -20.21 1.48 11.84
C SER A 125 -20.46 0.01 12.17
N GLY A 126 -20.63 -0.26 13.46
CA GLY A 126 -21.02 -1.55 13.98
C GLY A 126 -22.43 -1.50 14.53
N HIS A 127 -23.29 -2.44 14.14
CA HIS A 127 -24.57 -2.66 14.80
C HIS A 127 -24.60 -4.08 15.35
N PHE A 128 -24.88 -4.23 16.64
CA PHE A 128 -24.88 -5.51 17.32
C PHE A 128 -26.18 -5.67 18.11
N GLN A 129 -26.88 -6.77 17.87
CA GLN A 129 -28.10 -7.13 18.58
C GLN A 129 -27.98 -8.56 19.11
N VAL A 130 -28.29 -8.75 20.39
CA VAL A 130 -28.39 -10.07 21.00
C VAL A 130 -29.66 -10.18 21.83
N GLN A 131 -30.36 -11.28 21.64
CA GLN A 131 -31.54 -11.69 22.40
C GLN A 131 -31.23 -13.03 23.07
N ARG A 132 -31.25 -13.07 24.39
CA ARG A 132 -31.05 -14.29 25.18
C ARG A 132 -32.36 -14.67 25.87
N VAL A 133 -32.79 -15.90 25.66
CA VAL A 133 -33.97 -16.51 26.27
C VAL A 133 -33.50 -17.70 27.11
N THR A 134 -33.71 -17.63 28.42
CA THR A 134 -33.46 -18.73 29.35
C THR A 134 -34.78 -19.30 29.84
N GLN A 135 -35.04 -20.57 29.57
CA GLN A 135 -36.20 -21.30 30.06
C GLN A 135 -35.74 -22.28 31.14
N GLU A 136 -36.29 -22.14 32.34
CA GLU A 136 -36.09 -23.06 33.45
C GLU A 136 -37.40 -23.82 33.69
N ILE A 137 -37.32 -25.15 33.68
CA ILE A 137 -38.43 -26.04 34.03
C ILE A 137 -38.05 -26.74 35.32
N ASP A 138 -38.83 -26.51 36.37
CA ASP A 138 -38.72 -27.26 37.62
C ASP A 138 -40.04 -27.93 38.00
N GLN A 139 -40.07 -28.57 39.16
CA GLN A 139 -41.25 -29.32 39.63
C GLN A 139 -42.48 -28.42 39.87
N LEU A 140 -42.30 -27.09 39.96
CA LEU A 140 -43.36 -26.12 40.24
C LEU A 140 -43.89 -25.43 38.96
N GLY A 141 -43.17 -25.53 37.84
CA GLY A 141 -43.65 -25.01 36.55
C GLY A 141 -42.53 -24.55 35.62
N GLN A 142 -42.92 -23.87 34.54
CA GLN A 142 -42.00 -23.29 33.56
C GLN A 142 -41.82 -21.80 33.84
N THR A 143 -40.58 -21.37 34.03
CA THR A 143 -40.19 -19.96 34.09
C THR A 143 -39.38 -19.60 32.84
N THR A 144 -39.76 -18.55 32.14
CA THR A 144 -39.02 -18.01 30.99
C THR A 144 -38.47 -16.64 31.34
N ARG A 145 -37.17 -16.44 31.17
CA ARG A 145 -36.49 -15.16 31.27
C ARG A 145 -36.02 -14.76 29.87
N GLU A 146 -36.42 -13.59 29.42
CA GLU A 146 -36.02 -13.04 28.14
C GLU A 146 -35.22 -11.76 28.37
N LEU A 147 -34.09 -11.64 27.70
CA LEU A 147 -33.16 -10.55 27.88
C LEU A 147 -32.70 -10.06 26.50
N GLU A 148 -33.00 -8.81 26.20
CA GLU A 148 -32.66 -8.16 24.94
C GLU A 148 -31.59 -7.09 25.18
N ALA A 149 -30.52 -7.16 24.39
CA ALA A 149 -29.42 -6.21 24.40
C ALA A 149 -29.25 -5.62 23.00
N HIS A 150 -29.43 -4.31 22.89
CA HIS A 150 -29.10 -3.55 21.68
C HIS A 150 -27.87 -2.69 21.92
N VAL A 151 -26.90 -2.78 21.00
CA VAL A 151 -25.72 -1.90 21.02
C VAL A 151 -25.70 -1.12 19.72
N ASN A 152 -25.96 0.17 19.86
CA ASN A 152 -25.79 1.14 18.79
C ASN A 152 -24.44 1.83 19.01
N ASN A 153 -23.56 1.82 18.01
CA ASN A 153 -22.28 2.54 18.00
C ASN A 153 -21.19 2.00 18.94
N GLY A 154 -21.15 0.70 19.20
CA GLY A 154 -19.96 0.06 19.77
C GLY A 154 -18.83 0.05 18.75
N ALA A 155 -17.62 0.46 19.13
CA ALA A 155 -16.44 0.51 18.27
C ALA A 155 -15.98 -0.90 17.85
N GLY A 156 -16.73 -1.55 16.96
CA GLY A 156 -16.25 -2.75 16.28
C GLY A 156 -15.07 -2.38 15.38
N MET A 157 -13.92 -3.02 15.58
CA MET A 157 -12.78 -2.92 14.68
C MET A 157 -12.58 -4.26 13.99
N VAL A 158 -12.48 -4.30 12.67
CA VAL A 158 -11.78 -5.39 11.99
C VAL A 158 -10.29 -5.03 12.08
N SER A 159 -9.57 -5.70 12.97
CA SER A 159 -8.14 -5.45 13.17
C SER A 159 -7.32 -5.92 11.98
N LEU A 160 -7.71 -7.05 11.35
CA LEU A 160 -7.05 -7.62 10.18
C LEU A 160 -7.98 -8.61 9.48
N LEU A 161 -8.28 -8.41 8.19
CA LEU A 161 -8.91 -9.43 7.34
C LEU A 161 -7.85 -9.98 6.38
N GLN A 162 -7.60 -11.29 6.44
CA GLN A 162 -6.79 -12.00 5.46
C GLN A 162 -7.70 -12.94 4.66
N LEU A 163 -7.48 -13.05 3.36
CA LEU A 163 -8.12 -14.06 2.52
C LEU A 163 -7.02 -14.93 1.93
N TYR A 164 -7.17 -16.25 1.99
CA TYR A 164 -6.21 -17.18 1.40
C TYR A 164 -6.89 -18.13 0.41
N THR A 165 -6.15 -18.57 -0.60
CA THR A 165 -6.54 -19.71 -1.47
C THR A 165 -5.63 -20.91 -1.20
N THR A 166 -6.13 -22.10 -1.46
CA THR A 166 -5.37 -23.35 -1.40
C THR A 166 -4.63 -23.66 -2.71
N GLY A 167 -4.56 -22.70 -3.64
CA GLY A 167 -3.63 -22.67 -4.78
C GLY A 167 -4.13 -23.18 -6.11
N HIS A 168 -5.30 -23.81 -6.19
CA HIS A 168 -5.86 -24.29 -7.46
C HIS A 168 -7.38 -24.08 -7.63
N GLY A 169 -8.02 -23.41 -6.68
CA GLY A 169 -9.47 -23.20 -6.68
C GLY A 169 -9.87 -21.74 -6.77
N ASP A 170 -11.11 -21.52 -7.22
CA ASP A 170 -11.76 -20.21 -7.20
C ASP A 170 -12.14 -19.76 -5.77
N ASN A 171 -11.76 -20.49 -4.74
CA ASN A 171 -12.20 -20.21 -3.38
C ASN A 171 -11.14 -19.44 -2.61
N LEU A 172 -11.51 -18.25 -2.16
CA LEU A 172 -10.85 -17.50 -1.11
C LEU A 172 -11.56 -17.77 0.21
N TYR A 173 -10.78 -18.04 1.24
CA TYR A 173 -11.25 -18.32 2.58
C TYR A 173 -10.81 -17.18 3.51
N PRO A 174 -11.71 -16.58 4.30
CA PRO A 174 -11.30 -15.63 5.29
C PRO A 174 -10.48 -16.31 6.39
N PHE A 175 -9.40 -15.67 6.78
CA PHE A 175 -8.53 -16.02 7.88
C PHE A 175 -8.31 -14.79 8.77
N GLY A 176 -8.16 -15.06 10.06
CA GLY A 176 -8.01 -14.04 11.09
C GLY A 176 -9.29 -13.84 11.91
N THR A 177 -9.13 -13.16 13.02
CA THR A 177 -10.21 -12.79 13.93
C THR A 177 -10.73 -11.41 13.54
N ALA A 178 -12.01 -11.32 13.15
CA ALA A 178 -12.72 -10.04 13.20
C ALA A 178 -13.01 -9.75 14.67
N VAL A 179 -12.04 -9.18 15.40
CA VAL A 179 -12.20 -8.94 16.84
C VAL A 179 -13.04 -7.68 17.04
N VAL A 180 -14.33 -7.83 17.33
CA VAL A 180 -15.14 -6.74 17.87
C VAL A 180 -14.65 -6.43 19.29
N ILE A 181 -13.59 -5.62 19.44
CA ILE A 181 -13.15 -5.11 20.74
C ILE A 181 -13.97 -3.87 21.06
N GLY A 182 -15.11 -4.07 21.71
CA GLY A 182 -15.89 -3.00 22.29
C GLY A 182 -16.42 -3.42 23.65
N THR A 183 -16.19 -2.60 24.68
CA THR A 183 -16.96 -2.68 25.91
C THR A 183 -18.42 -2.35 25.59
N LEU A 184 -19.32 -3.30 25.83
CA LEU A 184 -20.76 -3.06 25.75
C LEU A 184 -21.20 -2.14 26.89
N GLU A 185 -21.50 -0.87 26.59
CA GLU A 185 -22.43 -0.07 27.39
C GLU A 185 -23.81 -0.11 26.71
N GLY A 186 -24.53 -1.22 26.88
CA GLY A 186 -25.88 -1.41 26.34
C GLY A 186 -26.94 -1.29 27.43
N LYS A 187 -28.11 -0.72 27.10
CA LYS A 187 -29.30 -0.86 27.95
C LYS A 187 -29.87 -2.25 27.75
N ILE A 188 -29.87 -3.04 28.82
CA ILE A 188 -30.40 -4.40 28.83
C ILE A 188 -31.85 -4.32 29.32
N LYS A 189 -32.80 -4.81 28.54
CA LYS A 189 -34.19 -4.97 28.99
C LYS A 189 -34.44 -6.45 29.26
N GLY A 190 -34.84 -6.76 30.48
CA GLY A 190 -35.14 -8.12 30.89
C GLY A 190 -36.60 -8.26 31.32
N HIS A 191 -37.30 -9.25 30.77
CA HIS A 191 -38.64 -9.62 31.17
C HIS A 191 -38.64 -11.05 31.72
N THR A 192 -39.39 -11.28 32.78
CA THR A 192 -39.62 -12.63 33.31
C THR A 192 -41.10 -12.99 33.20
N HIS A 193 -41.36 -14.16 32.64
CA HIS A 193 -42.66 -14.80 32.52
C HIS A 193 -42.64 -16.07 33.34
N GLY A 194 -43.34 -16.07 34.47
CA GLY A 194 -43.40 -17.20 35.39
C GLY A 194 -44.82 -17.59 35.72
N VAL A 195 -44.94 -18.74 36.39
CA VAL A 195 -46.17 -19.15 37.06
C VAL A 195 -45.85 -19.18 38.56
N ASP A 196 -46.67 -18.50 39.38
CA ASP A 196 -46.48 -18.53 40.83
C ASP A 196 -46.88 -19.88 41.44
N GLU A 197 -46.69 -20.02 42.76
CA GLU A 197 -47.05 -21.23 43.51
C GLU A 197 -48.55 -21.59 43.41
N LEU A 198 -49.40 -20.67 42.94
CA LEU A 198 -50.83 -20.85 42.77
C LEU A 198 -51.23 -21.14 41.32
N GLY A 199 -50.27 -21.27 40.40
CA GLY A 199 -50.57 -21.50 38.99
C GLY A 199 -50.92 -20.22 38.20
N GLN A 200 -50.76 -19.02 38.77
CA GLN A 200 -51.08 -17.76 38.09
C GLN A 200 -49.89 -17.22 37.31
N LYS A 201 -50.16 -16.68 36.11
CA LYS A 201 -49.13 -16.02 35.29
C LYS A 201 -48.67 -14.73 35.94
N VAL A 202 -47.37 -14.60 36.19
CA VAL A 202 -46.74 -13.38 36.69
C VAL A 202 -45.76 -12.86 35.65
N ASN A 203 -45.97 -11.60 35.25
CA ASN A 203 -45.03 -10.84 34.42
C ASN A 203 -44.31 -9.83 35.30
N ARG A 204 -42.98 -9.90 35.34
CA ARG A 204 -42.18 -8.96 36.11
C ARG A 204 -41.01 -8.43 35.27
N ASP A 205 -40.94 -7.11 35.18
CA ASP A 205 -39.78 -6.41 34.62
C ASP A 205 -38.62 -6.53 35.62
N LEU A 206 -37.43 -6.84 35.11
CA LEU A 206 -36.23 -6.94 35.95
C LEU A 206 -35.79 -5.52 36.39
N PRO A 207 -35.40 -5.31 37.67
CA PRO A 207 -34.81 -4.06 38.11
C PRO A 207 -33.54 -3.71 37.30
N GLU A 208 -33.29 -2.42 37.06
CA GLU A 208 -32.16 -1.95 36.23
C GLU A 208 -30.79 -2.42 36.76
N GLU A 209 -30.64 -2.62 38.08
CA GLU A 209 -29.43 -3.18 38.71
C GLU A 209 -29.21 -4.68 38.40
N GLU A 210 -30.27 -5.47 38.23
CA GLU A 210 -30.16 -6.88 37.80
C GLU A 210 -29.90 -7.01 36.29
N ALA A 211 -30.21 -5.95 35.53
CA ALA A 211 -29.99 -5.89 34.09
C ALA A 211 -28.54 -5.52 33.72
N GLN A 212 -27.74 -4.95 34.63
CA GLN A 212 -26.34 -4.58 34.38
C GLN A 212 -25.39 -5.79 34.43
N GLY A 213 -25.47 -6.67 33.42
CA GLY A 213 -24.52 -7.76 33.22
C GLY A 213 -23.30 -7.32 32.41
N HIS A 214 -22.09 -7.69 32.86
CA HIS A 214 -20.88 -7.51 32.05
C HIS A 214 -20.83 -8.59 30.97
N TYR A 215 -21.05 -8.22 29.71
CA TYR A 215 -20.89 -9.11 28.58
C TYR A 215 -19.43 -9.14 28.14
N ASP A 216 -18.75 -10.25 28.40
CA ASP A 216 -17.38 -10.51 27.95
C ASP A 216 -17.42 -11.00 26.48
N LEU A 217 -17.33 -10.07 25.53
CA LEU A 217 -17.25 -10.40 24.09
C LEU A 217 -15.89 -11.00 23.70
N ASP A 218 -14.85 -10.80 24.51
CA ASP A 218 -13.46 -11.18 24.19
C ASP A 218 -13.25 -12.70 24.07
N LYS A 219 -14.27 -13.50 24.42
CA LYS A 219 -14.25 -14.97 24.37
C LYS A 219 -15.05 -15.59 23.24
N ARG A 220 -15.68 -14.80 22.36
CA ARG A 220 -16.48 -15.38 21.27
C ARG A 220 -15.59 -15.82 20.10
N PRO A 221 -15.79 -17.03 19.56
CA PRO A 221 -15.01 -17.53 18.43
C PRO A 221 -15.25 -16.66 17.18
N SER A 222 -14.29 -16.77 16.25
CA SER A 222 -14.34 -16.19 14.90
C SER A 222 -15.76 -16.14 14.30
N PRO A 223 -16.13 -15.07 13.56
CA PRO A 223 -17.41 -14.98 12.84
C PRO A 223 -17.69 -16.18 11.94
N TRP A 224 -16.62 -16.81 11.50
CA TRP A 224 -16.62 -17.81 10.48
C TRP A 224 -16.61 -19.17 11.14
N ALA A 225 -17.51 -20.04 10.71
CA ALA A 225 -17.43 -21.42 11.11
C ALA A 225 -16.18 -22.04 10.53
N MET A 226 -15.32 -22.52 11.42
CA MET A 226 -14.22 -23.36 11.00
C MET A 226 -14.83 -24.71 10.69
N GLU A 227 -14.79 -25.11 9.42
CA GLU A 227 -15.22 -26.43 9.00
C GLU A 227 -14.44 -27.45 9.84
N GLN A 228 -15.15 -28.24 10.66
CA GLN A 228 -14.55 -29.40 11.31
C GLN A 228 -14.28 -30.44 10.22
N GLN A 229 -13.21 -30.27 9.46
CA GLN A 229 -12.78 -31.30 8.55
C GLN A 229 -12.06 -32.41 9.31
N GLN A 230 -12.25 -33.64 8.83
CA GLN A 230 -11.50 -34.80 9.29
C GLN A 230 -10.00 -34.48 9.29
N PRO A 231 -9.23 -35.04 10.25
CA PRO A 231 -7.80 -34.84 10.30
C PRO A 231 -7.21 -35.06 8.91
N ASN A 232 -6.32 -34.17 8.47
CA ASN A 232 -5.61 -34.36 7.20
C ASN A 232 -4.82 -35.69 7.23
N ALA A 233 -4.17 -36.07 6.13
CA ALA A 233 -3.35 -37.29 6.07
C ALA A 233 -2.25 -37.37 7.15
N LEU A 234 -1.94 -36.26 7.84
CA LEU A 234 -0.99 -36.14 8.95
C LEU A 234 -1.67 -36.05 10.33
N GLY A 235 -2.98 -36.23 10.43
CA GLY A 235 -3.72 -36.14 11.69
C GLY A 235 -3.95 -34.71 12.20
N GLN A 236 -3.63 -33.68 11.42
CA GLN A 236 -3.80 -32.29 11.83
C GLN A 236 -5.15 -31.72 11.38
N PRO A 237 -5.86 -30.99 12.25
CA PRO A 237 -7.09 -30.32 11.87
C PRO A 237 -6.78 -29.19 10.88
N SER A 238 -7.33 -29.26 9.67
CA SER A 238 -7.31 -28.12 8.75
C SER A 238 -8.47 -27.20 9.10
N HIS A 239 -8.18 -26.08 9.72
CA HIS A 239 -9.16 -25.06 10.06
C HIS A 239 -9.45 -24.18 8.84
N ALA A 240 -10.22 -24.68 7.87
CA ALA A 240 -10.71 -23.85 6.78
C ALA A 240 -12.07 -23.26 7.14
N SER A 241 -12.26 -21.97 6.90
CA SER A 241 -13.61 -21.37 6.97
C SER A 241 -14.51 -22.03 5.92
N ALA A 242 -15.78 -22.29 6.24
CA ALA A 242 -16.74 -22.76 5.24
C ALA A 242 -17.14 -21.64 4.25
N LEU A 243 -16.95 -20.37 4.63
CA LEU A 243 -17.18 -19.20 3.80
C LEU A 243 -16.17 -19.17 2.66
N ARG A 244 -16.71 -19.01 1.45
CA ARG A 244 -15.93 -18.94 0.21
C ARG A 244 -16.27 -17.65 -0.52
N LEU A 245 -15.25 -16.92 -0.93
CA LEU A 245 -15.37 -15.85 -1.93
C LEU A 245 -14.75 -16.31 -3.24
N SER A 246 -15.24 -15.79 -4.37
CA SER A 246 -14.65 -16.09 -5.67
C SER A 246 -13.34 -15.31 -5.87
N TYR A 247 -12.23 -16.03 -5.94
CA TYR A 247 -10.91 -15.52 -6.30
C TYR A 247 -10.95 -14.85 -7.67
N LYS A 248 -11.53 -15.54 -8.65
CA LYS A 248 -11.68 -15.10 -10.04
C LYS A 248 -12.49 -13.82 -10.11
N ALA A 249 -13.63 -13.73 -9.41
CA ALA A 249 -14.42 -12.49 -9.40
C ALA A 249 -13.63 -11.32 -8.79
N LEU A 250 -12.90 -11.55 -7.69
CA LEU A 250 -12.04 -10.53 -7.10
C LEU A 250 -10.92 -10.13 -8.08
N HIS A 251 -10.21 -11.10 -8.64
CA HIS A 251 -9.12 -10.88 -9.59
C HIS A 251 -9.60 -10.13 -10.84
N GLU A 252 -10.74 -10.50 -11.42
CA GLU A 252 -11.33 -9.82 -12.60
C GLU A 252 -11.67 -8.36 -12.30
N LEU A 253 -12.23 -8.06 -11.11
CA LEU A 253 -12.50 -6.67 -10.70
C LEU A 253 -11.22 -5.85 -10.58
N LEU A 254 -10.19 -6.44 -9.98
CA LEU A 254 -8.89 -5.81 -9.78
C LEU A 254 -8.15 -5.57 -11.09
N ALA A 255 -8.05 -6.61 -11.93
CA ALA A 255 -7.42 -6.56 -13.24
C ALA A 255 -8.14 -5.57 -14.18
N ALA A 256 -9.47 -5.51 -14.12
CA ALA A 256 -10.25 -4.55 -14.89
C ALA A 256 -10.20 -3.12 -14.31
N GLY A 257 -9.65 -2.92 -13.11
CA GLY A 257 -9.69 -1.64 -12.39
C GLY A 257 -11.12 -1.13 -12.17
N LYS A 258 -12.10 -2.03 -12.06
CA LYS A 258 -13.52 -1.69 -11.92
C LYS A 258 -13.97 -1.70 -10.47
N SER A 259 -14.92 -0.81 -10.16
CA SER A 259 -15.67 -0.94 -8.92
C SER A 259 -16.58 -2.16 -9.02
N GLY A 260 -16.71 -2.90 -7.92
CA GLY A 260 -17.56 -4.08 -7.88
C GLY A 260 -17.67 -4.66 -6.48
N VAL A 261 -18.47 -5.72 -6.39
CA VAL A 261 -18.75 -6.40 -5.13
C VAL A 261 -18.42 -7.88 -5.28
N VAL A 262 -17.65 -8.42 -4.35
CA VAL A 262 -17.44 -9.86 -4.18
C VAL A 262 -18.10 -10.28 -2.88
N ARG A 263 -18.97 -11.28 -2.94
CA ARG A 263 -19.72 -11.74 -1.78
C ARG A 263 -19.51 -13.24 -1.58
N GLY A 264 -19.31 -13.63 -0.33
CA GLY A 264 -19.35 -15.01 0.14
C GLY A 264 -20.36 -15.16 1.27
N SER A 265 -20.93 -16.34 1.40
CA SER A 265 -21.78 -16.70 2.53
C SER A 265 -21.59 -18.16 2.92
N GLU A 266 -21.81 -18.45 4.19
CA GLU A 266 -21.86 -19.81 4.73
C GLU A 266 -23.05 -19.93 5.67
N ASP A 267 -23.56 -21.15 5.79
CA ASP A 267 -24.35 -21.60 6.92
C ASP A 267 -23.48 -22.49 7.79
N PHE A 268 -23.67 -22.43 9.11
CA PHE A 268 -22.84 -23.17 10.03
C PHE A 268 -23.61 -23.88 11.13
N HIS A 269 -23.01 -24.98 11.58
CA HIS A 269 -23.46 -25.75 12.73
C HIS A 269 -22.25 -26.38 13.43
N TYR A 270 -22.04 -26.06 14.72
CA TYR A 270 -20.95 -26.66 15.51
C TYR A 270 -21.31 -26.73 16.99
N LYS A 271 -20.55 -27.53 17.75
CA LYS A 271 -20.64 -27.56 19.21
C LYS A 271 -19.58 -26.66 19.84
N ASP A 272 -20.01 -25.79 20.75
CA ASP A 272 -19.14 -24.93 21.55
C ASP A 272 -19.04 -25.47 22.98
N GLY A 273 -17.94 -26.14 23.30
CA GLY A 273 -17.83 -26.93 24.53
C GLY A 273 -18.75 -28.16 24.53
N GLU A 274 -18.99 -28.74 25.72
CA GLU A 274 -19.79 -29.98 25.83
C GLU A 274 -21.29 -29.77 25.62
N ASP A 275 -21.78 -28.54 25.83
CA ASP A 275 -23.21 -28.30 26.06
C ASP A 275 -23.90 -27.34 25.08
N TYR A 276 -23.15 -26.57 24.28
CA TYR A 276 -23.77 -25.61 23.37
C TYR A 276 -23.77 -26.10 21.93
N GLN A 277 -24.93 -26.05 21.31
CA GLN A 277 -25.14 -26.17 19.87
C GLN A 277 -25.24 -24.78 19.28
N VAL A 278 -24.35 -24.45 18.36
CA VAL A 278 -24.36 -23.18 17.64
C VAL A 278 -24.79 -23.46 16.20
N THR A 279 -25.76 -22.69 15.71
CA THR A 279 -26.19 -22.64 14.31
C THR A 279 -26.22 -21.20 13.84
N GLY A 280 -26.03 -20.95 12.55
CA GLY A 280 -26.11 -19.59 12.03
C GLY A 280 -25.75 -19.49 10.57
N SER A 281 -25.64 -18.26 10.12
CA SER A 281 -25.14 -17.91 8.79
C SER A 281 -24.25 -16.68 8.89
N SER A 282 -23.22 -16.63 8.04
CA SER A 282 -22.37 -15.46 7.91
C SER A 282 -22.29 -15.04 6.44
N THR A 283 -22.14 -13.74 6.22
CA THR A 283 -21.94 -13.13 4.91
C THR A 283 -20.76 -12.17 4.99
N LEU A 284 -19.83 -12.30 4.06
CA LEU A 284 -18.76 -11.33 3.82
C LEU A 284 -18.99 -10.67 2.46
N THR A 285 -19.07 -9.35 2.47
CA THR A 285 -19.20 -8.52 1.26
C THR A 285 -17.98 -7.62 1.15
N LEU A 286 -17.22 -7.77 0.07
CA LEU A 286 -16.09 -6.91 -0.26
C LEU A 286 -16.51 -5.98 -1.39
N THR A 287 -16.53 -4.68 -1.12
CA THR A 287 -16.78 -3.64 -2.12
C THR A 287 -15.45 -3.04 -2.54
N ILE A 288 -15.02 -3.34 -3.76
CA ILE A 288 -13.78 -2.81 -4.34
C ILE A 288 -14.09 -1.47 -5.01
N ARG A 289 -13.31 -0.42 -4.70
CA ARG A 289 -13.47 0.92 -5.27
C ARG A 289 -12.13 1.42 -5.77
N PRO A 290 -11.67 0.94 -6.96
CA PRO A 290 -10.40 1.39 -7.52
C PRO A 290 -10.39 2.90 -7.68
N PRO A 291 -9.22 3.55 -7.60
CA PRO A 291 -9.12 4.98 -7.82
C PRO A 291 -9.72 5.34 -9.18
N LYS A 292 -10.69 6.25 -9.19
CA LYS A 292 -11.31 6.78 -10.42
C LYS A 292 -10.33 7.60 -11.27
N PHE A 293 -9.15 7.85 -10.72
CA PHE A 293 -8.16 8.77 -11.25
C PHE A 293 -6.86 8.01 -11.52
N GLU A 294 -6.12 8.47 -12.53
CA GLU A 294 -4.76 8.08 -12.83
C GLU A 294 -3.85 9.30 -12.69
N ALA A 295 -2.61 9.06 -12.27
CA ALA A 295 -1.56 10.07 -12.32
C ALA A 295 -0.87 9.98 -13.68
N ILE A 296 -0.65 11.12 -14.32
CA ILE A 296 0.02 11.21 -15.61
C ILE A 296 1.26 12.10 -15.48
N ILE A 297 2.40 11.64 -15.97
CA ILE A 297 3.61 12.44 -16.15
C ILE A 297 3.75 12.83 -17.62
N LYS A 298 4.05 14.10 -17.89
CA LYS A 298 4.24 14.61 -19.26
C LYS A 298 5.25 15.75 -19.31
N PRO A 299 5.93 15.98 -20.45
CA PRO A 299 6.71 17.20 -20.63
C PRO A 299 5.79 18.42 -20.60
N VAL A 300 6.31 19.54 -20.08
CA VAL A 300 5.59 20.83 -20.09
C VAL A 300 5.43 21.35 -21.52
N SER A 301 6.41 21.08 -22.39
CA SER A 301 6.37 21.39 -23.81
C SER A 301 6.76 20.17 -24.62
N MET A 302 5.79 19.60 -25.34
CA MET A 302 6.02 18.43 -26.20
C MET A 302 6.96 18.76 -27.37
N ASP A 303 6.81 19.96 -27.95
CA ASP A 303 7.68 20.43 -29.04
C ASP A 303 9.13 20.56 -28.60
N LEU A 304 9.36 21.05 -27.37
CA LEU A 304 10.70 21.11 -26.81
C LEU A 304 11.23 19.71 -26.56
N TYR A 305 10.47 18.85 -25.89
CA TYR A 305 10.89 17.48 -25.57
C TYR A 305 11.30 16.69 -26.82
N ASN A 306 10.52 16.79 -27.89
CA ASN A 306 10.78 16.11 -29.16
C ASN A 306 12.05 16.59 -29.90
N LYS A 307 12.62 17.72 -29.49
CA LYS A 307 13.81 18.34 -30.09
C LYS A 307 14.94 18.54 -29.07
N TRP A 308 14.70 18.20 -27.81
CA TRP A 308 15.61 18.49 -26.74
C TRP A 308 16.82 17.58 -26.85
N LEU A 309 18.00 18.18 -26.78
CA LEU A 309 19.27 17.48 -26.73
C LEU A 309 19.97 17.81 -25.42
N PRO A 310 20.60 16.83 -24.77
CA PRO A 310 21.47 17.09 -23.64
C PRO A 310 22.64 17.96 -24.07
N GLU A 311 23.02 18.92 -23.22
CA GLU A 311 24.23 19.71 -23.38
C GLU A 311 25.01 19.67 -22.07
N GLY A 312 26.34 19.69 -22.17
CA GLY A 312 27.19 19.80 -21.00
C GLY A 312 27.31 21.23 -20.47
N ARG A 313 28.06 21.36 -19.38
CA ARG A 313 28.31 22.63 -18.70
C ARG A 313 29.08 23.63 -19.59
N GLU A 314 28.72 24.91 -19.52
CA GLU A 314 29.48 25.96 -20.22
C GLU A 314 30.84 26.21 -19.53
N LEU A 315 31.94 25.92 -20.25
CA LEU A 315 33.31 25.97 -19.72
C LEU A 315 34.00 27.35 -19.87
N SER A 316 33.41 28.30 -20.61
CA SER A 316 34.03 29.60 -20.92
C SER A 316 33.07 30.79 -20.78
N GLY A 317 33.56 31.95 -20.34
CA GLY A 317 32.82 33.23 -20.32
C GLY A 317 32.33 33.67 -18.93
N GLN A 318 31.56 34.77 -18.87
CA GLN A 318 30.96 35.30 -17.62
C GLN A 318 29.88 34.37 -17.03
N GLN A 319 29.39 33.41 -17.81
CA GLN A 319 28.45 32.37 -17.37
C GLN A 319 29.14 31.01 -17.13
N LYS A 320 30.44 31.01 -16.79
CA LYS A 320 31.18 29.79 -16.46
C LYS A 320 30.41 28.98 -15.41
N GLY A 321 29.91 27.83 -15.83
CA GLY A 321 29.12 26.93 -14.99
C GLY A 321 27.61 27.13 -14.97
N ALA A 322 27.03 27.94 -15.86
CA ALA A 322 25.60 27.94 -16.11
C ALA A 322 25.21 26.73 -16.97
N HIS A 323 24.04 26.15 -16.67
CA HIS A 323 23.46 25.02 -17.38
C HIS A 323 22.35 25.51 -18.31
N LYS A 324 22.50 25.28 -19.61
CA LYS A 324 21.54 25.75 -20.62
C LYS A 324 20.56 24.65 -21.04
N ALA A 325 20.99 23.39 -21.04
CA ALA A 325 20.13 22.26 -21.35
C ALA A 325 19.26 21.86 -20.16
N ARG A 326 18.06 22.44 -20.13
CA ARG A 326 17.01 22.13 -19.15
C ARG A 326 15.75 21.69 -19.87
N ILE A 327 15.06 20.75 -19.26
CA ILE A 327 13.75 20.31 -19.72
C ILE A 327 12.81 20.14 -18.53
N SER A 328 11.55 20.54 -18.70
CA SER A 328 10.58 20.55 -17.62
C SER A 328 9.46 19.55 -17.85
N PHE A 329 9.03 18.92 -16.76
CA PHE A 329 7.95 17.94 -16.70
C PHE A 329 6.94 18.35 -15.65
N THR A 330 5.72 17.84 -15.78
CA THR A 330 4.68 18.02 -14.75
C THR A 330 3.90 16.74 -14.58
N THR A 331 3.25 16.60 -13.42
CA THR A 331 2.28 15.55 -13.16
C THR A 331 0.88 16.14 -13.03
N ILE A 332 -0.09 15.45 -13.62
CA ILE A 332 -1.52 15.77 -13.50
C ILE A 332 -2.29 14.55 -12.98
N LEU A 333 -3.42 14.80 -12.34
CA LEU A 333 -4.43 13.77 -12.10
C LEU A 333 -5.49 13.83 -13.19
N ARG A 334 -5.90 12.69 -13.71
CA ARG A 334 -6.90 12.57 -14.77
C ARG A 334 -7.93 11.52 -14.42
N ASP A 335 -9.20 11.79 -14.69
CA ASP A 335 -10.24 10.76 -14.57
C ASP A 335 -10.02 9.67 -15.62
N LYS A 336 -9.97 8.41 -15.20
CA LYS A 336 -9.64 7.27 -16.08
C LYS A 336 -10.65 7.08 -17.22
N ASN A 337 -11.92 7.43 -17.00
CA ASN A 337 -12.99 7.17 -17.96
C ASN A 337 -13.16 8.34 -18.93
N THR A 338 -13.24 9.55 -18.39
CA THR A 338 -13.51 10.77 -19.17
C THR A 338 -12.24 11.39 -19.73
N LYS A 339 -11.08 10.98 -19.25
CA LYS A 339 -9.76 11.54 -19.59
C LYS A 339 -9.66 13.05 -19.31
N LYS A 340 -10.54 13.58 -18.45
CA LYS A 340 -10.50 14.98 -18.01
C LYS A 340 -9.54 15.15 -16.84
N GLU A 341 -8.74 16.21 -16.90
CA GLU A 341 -7.86 16.60 -15.81
C GLU A 341 -8.66 17.00 -14.56
N ILE A 342 -8.14 16.65 -13.40
CA ILE A 342 -8.76 16.89 -12.10
C ILE A 342 -7.91 17.90 -11.35
N THR A 343 -8.44 19.11 -11.22
CA THR A 343 -7.77 20.25 -10.58
C THR A 343 -8.29 20.54 -9.17
N THR A 344 -9.31 19.79 -8.72
CA THR A 344 -9.95 19.99 -7.41
C THR A 344 -9.22 19.29 -6.27
N LEU A 345 -8.47 18.23 -6.57
CA LEU A 345 -7.73 17.45 -5.58
C LEU A 345 -6.38 18.08 -5.28
N ARG A 346 -5.93 17.92 -4.04
CA ARG A 346 -4.57 18.26 -3.64
C ARG A 346 -3.69 17.02 -3.66
N TYR A 347 -2.45 17.17 -4.08
CA TYR A 347 -1.45 16.11 -4.06
C TYR A 347 -0.04 16.68 -4.03
N LYS A 348 0.89 15.85 -3.60
CA LYS A 348 2.34 16.04 -3.79
C LYS A 348 2.85 14.99 -4.76
N THR A 349 3.99 15.27 -5.39
CA THR A 349 4.64 14.37 -6.33
C THR A 349 6.09 14.16 -5.97
N LYS A 350 6.51 12.89 -5.93
CA LYS A 350 7.90 12.46 -5.84
C LYS A 350 8.37 12.03 -7.22
N TYR A 351 9.36 12.72 -7.75
CA TYR A 351 10.03 12.41 -9.00
C TYR A 351 11.34 11.68 -8.72
N ASN A 352 11.65 10.68 -9.56
CA ASN A 352 12.88 9.92 -9.49
C ASN A 352 13.51 9.83 -10.88
N LEU A 353 14.80 10.16 -10.96
CA LEU A 353 15.64 9.84 -12.12
C LEU A 353 16.22 8.43 -11.93
N ARG A 354 16.11 7.60 -12.96
CA ARG A 354 16.62 6.22 -13.00
C ARG A 354 17.44 6.00 -14.26
N ASP A 355 18.29 4.98 -14.22
CA ASP A 355 19.13 4.57 -15.36
C ASP A 355 19.93 5.74 -15.97
N VAL A 356 20.28 6.72 -15.13
CA VAL A 356 20.98 7.92 -15.54
C VAL A 356 22.43 7.57 -15.86
N SER A 357 22.90 8.04 -17.01
CA SER A 357 24.30 7.90 -17.42
C SER A 357 25.24 8.59 -16.43
N LYS A 358 26.48 8.10 -16.40
CA LYS A 358 27.56 8.59 -15.55
C LYS A 358 28.84 8.59 -16.36
N GLU A 359 28.85 9.43 -17.39
CA GLU A 359 30.05 9.54 -18.21
C GLU A 359 31.18 10.16 -17.38
N PRO A 360 32.41 9.65 -17.50
CA PRO A 360 33.54 10.17 -16.73
C PRO A 360 33.78 11.68 -16.96
N GLY A 361 33.63 12.48 -15.89
CA GLY A 361 33.78 13.93 -15.94
C GLY A 361 32.66 14.63 -16.72
N TRP A 362 32.92 15.83 -17.23
CA TRP A 362 32.03 16.58 -18.12
C TRP A 362 32.51 16.47 -19.57
N CYS A 363 31.58 16.27 -20.49
CA CYS A 363 31.79 16.24 -21.93
C CYS A 363 32.95 15.32 -22.37
N GLY A 364 33.01 14.10 -21.82
CA GLY A 364 33.99 13.08 -22.22
C GLY A 364 35.39 13.27 -21.62
N ASN A 365 35.50 13.16 -20.29
CA ASN A 365 36.73 13.09 -19.48
C ASN A 365 37.38 14.43 -19.07
N TYR A 366 36.63 15.55 -19.05
CA TYR A 366 37.14 16.83 -18.52
C TYR A 366 36.37 17.25 -17.26
N PRO A 367 36.99 17.62 -16.14
CA PRO A 367 38.42 17.85 -15.93
C PRO A 367 39.16 16.53 -15.69
N PRO A 368 40.43 16.38 -16.14
CA PRO A 368 41.20 15.15 -15.93
C PRO A 368 41.17 14.68 -14.46
N LYS A 369 40.99 13.37 -14.26
CA LYS A 369 40.82 12.74 -12.94
C LYS A 369 41.91 13.10 -11.92
N ASP A 370 43.13 13.35 -12.38
CA ASP A 370 44.30 13.70 -11.57
C ASP A 370 44.35 15.17 -11.13
N LYS A 371 43.47 16.03 -11.67
CA LYS A 371 43.44 17.48 -11.39
C LYS A 371 42.53 17.88 -10.22
N GLY A 372 42.03 16.92 -9.44
CA GLY A 372 41.44 17.20 -8.12
C GLY A 372 39.98 17.66 -8.09
N GLU A 373 39.31 17.75 -9.24
CA GLU A 373 37.84 17.86 -9.35
C GLU A 373 37.21 16.45 -9.40
N ALA A 374 37.75 15.52 -8.61
CA ALA A 374 37.40 14.10 -8.63
C ALA A 374 35.95 13.83 -8.19
N ASP A 375 35.35 14.76 -7.44
CA ASP A 375 33.96 14.65 -6.97
C ASP A 375 32.95 14.65 -8.12
N ASP A 376 33.31 15.16 -9.30
CA ASP A 376 32.43 15.24 -10.47
C ASP A 376 32.59 14.07 -11.45
N TRP A 377 33.52 13.15 -11.20
CA TRP A 377 33.90 12.11 -12.16
C TRP A 377 32.86 10.98 -12.29
N ASP A 378 32.10 10.70 -11.23
CA ASP A 378 31.11 9.62 -11.17
C ASP A 378 29.69 10.17 -10.87
N LYS A 379 29.46 11.47 -11.10
CA LYS A 379 28.16 12.10 -10.87
C LYS A 379 27.17 11.72 -11.97
N PRO A 380 25.85 11.67 -11.66
CA PRO A 380 24.83 11.49 -12.67
C PRO A 380 24.80 12.65 -13.67
N ASP A 381 24.66 12.34 -14.95
CA ASP A 381 24.65 13.33 -16.02
C ASP A 381 23.32 14.10 -16.12
N LEU A 382 22.24 13.57 -15.53
CA LEU A 382 20.94 14.23 -15.38
C LEU A 382 20.63 14.43 -13.90
N GLN A 383 20.25 15.64 -13.50
CA GLN A 383 19.96 15.97 -12.10
C GLN A 383 18.81 16.98 -11.98
N PHE A 384 18.07 16.91 -10.88
CA PHE A 384 17.24 17.99 -10.38
C PHE A 384 18.12 19.03 -9.68
N ASP A 385 18.43 20.14 -10.36
CA ASP A 385 19.10 21.26 -9.69
C ASP A 385 18.14 21.94 -8.73
N LYS A 386 18.58 22.32 -7.52
CA LYS A 386 17.74 23.14 -6.62
C LYS A 386 17.29 24.45 -7.27
N GLN A 387 18.12 25.00 -8.17
CA GLN A 387 17.80 26.21 -8.90
C GLN A 387 16.88 25.89 -10.08
N GLY A 388 15.67 26.44 -10.08
CA GLY A 388 14.68 26.24 -11.14
C GLY A 388 13.61 25.19 -10.83
N GLN A 389 13.56 24.71 -9.59
CA GLN A 389 12.43 23.92 -9.09
C GLN A 389 11.35 24.80 -8.48
N PRO A 390 10.12 24.29 -8.33
CA PRO A 390 9.07 24.95 -7.57
C PRO A 390 9.54 25.29 -6.15
N GLU A 391 9.04 26.40 -5.62
CA GLU A 391 9.27 26.77 -4.23
C GLU A 391 8.86 25.62 -3.30
N ASN A 392 9.60 25.44 -2.21
CA ASN A 392 9.41 24.39 -1.20
C ASN A 392 9.51 22.94 -1.72
N SER A 393 10.04 22.71 -2.92
CA SER A 393 10.45 21.37 -3.33
C SER A 393 11.72 20.92 -2.59
N ASP A 394 11.80 19.63 -2.31
CA ASP A 394 12.95 19.01 -1.65
C ASP A 394 13.71 18.11 -2.63
N VAL A 395 14.95 18.49 -2.93
CA VAL A 395 15.86 17.75 -3.79
C VAL A 395 16.78 16.88 -2.93
N GLN A 396 16.78 15.57 -3.21
CA GLN A 396 17.48 14.55 -2.45
C GLN A 396 18.36 13.67 -3.35
N ASN A 397 19.17 12.81 -2.73
CA ASN A 397 20.00 11.79 -3.41
C ASN A 397 20.83 12.34 -4.57
N ASP A 398 21.62 13.38 -4.29
CA ASP A 398 22.48 14.03 -5.28
C ASP A 398 21.74 14.45 -6.56
N GLY A 399 20.55 15.01 -6.39
CA GLY A 399 19.72 15.48 -7.49
C GLY A 399 18.99 14.37 -8.25
N GLN A 400 18.99 13.13 -7.76
CA GLN A 400 18.26 12.02 -8.42
C GLN A 400 16.81 11.90 -7.96
N GLN A 401 16.42 12.60 -6.88
CA GLN A 401 15.04 12.61 -6.41
C GLN A 401 14.59 14.03 -6.10
N LEU A 402 13.32 14.32 -6.38
CA LEU A 402 12.68 15.59 -6.04
C LEU A 402 11.26 15.34 -5.52
N THR A 403 10.92 15.89 -4.37
CA THR A 403 9.54 15.88 -3.86
C THR A 403 8.96 17.29 -3.86
N THR A 404 7.78 17.46 -4.45
CA THR A 404 7.04 18.73 -4.45
C THR A 404 6.21 18.90 -3.18
N GLU A 405 5.82 20.14 -2.88
CA GLU A 405 4.86 20.42 -1.80
C GLU A 405 3.43 19.96 -2.18
N MET A 406 2.60 19.71 -1.16
CA MET A 406 1.18 19.42 -1.30
C MET A 406 0.40 20.60 -1.93
N GLY A 407 0.18 20.54 -3.24
CA GLY A 407 -0.51 21.57 -4.03
C GLY A 407 -1.72 21.02 -4.77
N ARG A 408 -2.25 21.76 -5.75
CA ARG A 408 -3.30 21.27 -6.68
C ARG A 408 -2.72 20.75 -8.01
N GLY A 409 -1.46 20.30 -7.96
CA GLY A 409 -0.77 19.82 -9.15
C GLY A 409 -0.21 20.89 -10.07
N GLY A 410 0.27 20.45 -11.24
CA GLY A 410 0.70 21.35 -12.33
C GLY A 410 2.04 22.04 -12.12
N SER A 411 2.70 21.86 -10.98
CA SER A 411 4.04 22.39 -10.75
C SER A 411 5.01 21.75 -11.75
N ALA A 412 5.71 22.59 -12.51
CA ALA A 412 6.75 22.15 -13.43
C ALA A 412 8.03 21.86 -12.65
N VAL A 413 8.58 20.66 -12.79
CA VAL A 413 9.91 20.29 -12.27
C VAL A 413 10.89 20.25 -13.41
N THR A 414 12.13 20.63 -13.16
CA THR A 414 13.14 20.80 -14.20
C THR A 414 14.27 19.79 -14.03
N VAL A 415 14.58 19.05 -15.10
CA VAL A 415 15.77 18.20 -15.19
C VAL A 415 16.84 18.98 -15.94
N THR A 416 18.04 19.01 -15.39
CA THR A 416 19.22 19.66 -15.98
C THR A 416 20.19 18.59 -16.49
N SER A 417 20.72 18.81 -17.69
CA SER A 417 21.83 18.03 -18.25
C SER A 417 23.19 18.60 -17.84
N TRP A 418 24.11 17.70 -17.51
CA TRP A 418 25.49 17.98 -17.12
C TRP A 418 26.51 17.47 -18.14
N ASP A 419 26.10 16.51 -18.98
CA ASP A 419 26.87 15.99 -20.11
C ASP A 419 26.08 16.10 -21.42
N ALA A 420 26.75 16.09 -22.57
CA ALA A 420 26.13 16.11 -23.90
C ALA A 420 25.75 14.71 -24.41
N GLY A 421 26.22 13.66 -23.74
CA GLY A 421 25.79 12.27 -23.92
C GLY A 421 24.82 11.80 -22.82
N ALA A 422 24.25 12.73 -22.05
CA ALA A 422 23.40 12.39 -20.92
C ALA A 422 22.12 11.67 -21.35
N TYR A 423 21.81 10.55 -20.71
CA TYR A 423 20.53 9.87 -20.85
C TYR A 423 20.02 9.34 -19.51
N GLY A 424 18.72 9.04 -19.43
CA GLY A 424 18.10 8.42 -18.27
C GLY A 424 16.58 8.36 -18.39
N LYS A 425 15.92 7.93 -17.32
CA LYS A 425 14.47 7.75 -17.22
C LYS A 425 13.89 8.58 -16.09
N LEU A 426 12.77 9.24 -16.33
CA LEU A 426 12.02 9.99 -15.32
C LEU A 426 10.75 9.25 -14.93
N GLN A 427 10.64 8.93 -13.64
CA GLN A 427 9.45 8.36 -13.02
C GLN A 427 8.84 9.36 -12.04
N ALA A 428 7.54 9.24 -11.80
CA ALA A 428 6.87 10.01 -10.76
C ALA A 428 5.83 9.20 -10.02
N GLU A 429 5.61 9.59 -8.77
CA GLU A 429 4.66 9.01 -7.85
C GLU A 429 3.87 10.16 -7.20
N VAL A 430 2.54 10.05 -7.20
CA VAL A 430 1.61 11.09 -6.77
C VAL A 430 0.87 10.64 -5.52
N THR A 431 1.12 11.30 -4.40
CA THR A 431 0.38 11.07 -3.14
C THR A 431 -0.75 12.09 -3.03
N ILE A 432 -2.01 11.62 -3.11
CA ILE A 432 -3.20 12.47 -2.96
C ILE A 432 -3.44 12.79 -1.48
N ASP A 433 -3.86 14.02 -1.18
CA ASP A 433 -4.21 14.47 0.17
C ASP A 433 -5.34 13.59 0.76
N ASN A 434 -5.06 12.91 1.88
CA ASN A 434 -5.92 11.89 2.50
C ASN A 434 -6.35 10.76 1.53
N GLY A 435 -5.56 10.50 0.50
CA GLY A 435 -5.87 9.54 -0.55
C GLY A 435 -4.76 8.50 -0.76
N PRO A 436 -4.90 7.68 -1.82
CA PRO A 436 -3.87 6.73 -2.20
C PRO A 436 -2.67 7.43 -2.83
N THR A 437 -1.55 6.70 -2.86
CA THR A 437 -0.43 6.99 -3.73
C THR A 437 -0.63 6.31 -5.09
N LEU A 438 -0.39 7.04 -6.17
CA LEU A 438 -0.51 6.56 -7.55
C LEU A 438 0.84 6.68 -8.27
N GLU A 439 1.29 5.62 -8.92
CA GLU A 439 2.37 5.73 -9.90
C GLU A 439 1.88 6.53 -11.11
N ALA A 440 2.65 7.53 -11.53
CA ALA A 440 2.35 8.29 -12.72
C ALA A 440 2.78 7.51 -13.96
N LYS A 441 1.85 7.30 -14.89
CA LYS A 441 2.15 6.77 -16.23
C LYS A 441 2.36 7.93 -17.19
N SER A 442 3.12 7.73 -18.25
CA SER A 442 3.17 8.70 -19.33
C SER A 442 1.79 8.83 -20.00
N ASP A 443 1.56 9.91 -20.74
CA ASP A 443 0.29 10.10 -21.43
C ASP A 443 0.11 9.12 -22.61
N ASP A 444 -1.03 9.24 -23.29
CA ASP A 444 -1.40 8.33 -24.37
C ASP A 444 -0.44 8.44 -25.58
N GLU A 445 0.32 9.54 -25.73
CA GLU A 445 1.35 9.71 -26.77
C GLU A 445 2.50 8.72 -26.58
N PHE A 446 2.82 8.39 -25.34
CA PHE A 446 3.89 7.46 -24.94
C PHE A 446 3.35 6.10 -24.50
N LYS A 447 2.12 5.75 -24.91
CA LYS A 447 1.48 4.45 -24.67
C LYS A 447 1.40 4.06 -23.18
N GLY A 448 1.38 5.05 -22.27
CA GLY A 448 1.26 4.78 -20.84
C GLY A 448 2.48 4.11 -20.21
N ALA A 449 3.68 4.27 -20.78
CA ALA A 449 4.93 3.82 -20.19
C ALA A 449 5.13 4.31 -18.74
N ASP A 450 5.77 3.50 -17.91
CA ASP A 450 6.00 3.77 -16.48
C ASP A 450 7.04 4.86 -16.21
N ALA A 451 7.77 5.28 -17.24
CA ALA A 451 8.78 6.32 -17.20
C ALA A 451 8.84 7.06 -18.54
N LEU A 452 9.38 8.27 -18.53
CA LEU A 452 9.75 9.01 -19.75
C LEU A 452 11.26 8.97 -19.93
N ASP A 453 11.73 8.60 -21.12
CA ASP A 453 13.15 8.67 -21.47
C ASP A 453 13.59 10.13 -21.64
N ILE A 454 14.78 10.48 -21.15
CA ILE A 454 15.37 11.82 -21.26
C ILE A 454 16.79 11.64 -21.81
N PRO A 455 17.11 12.11 -23.02
CA PRO A 455 16.22 12.66 -24.05
C PRO A 455 15.20 11.62 -24.54
N ARG A 456 14.22 12.04 -25.36
CA ARG A 456 13.29 11.11 -26.01
C ARG A 456 14.06 10.09 -26.86
N ASP A 457 13.83 8.81 -26.59
CA ASP A 457 14.46 7.66 -27.24
C ASP A 457 13.41 6.54 -27.36
N ASP A 458 12.65 6.55 -28.45
CA ASP A 458 11.57 5.59 -28.69
C ASP A 458 12.10 4.18 -28.99
N ASN A 459 13.38 4.04 -29.36
CA ASN A 459 14.00 2.78 -29.79
C ASN A 459 14.91 2.14 -28.72
N GLN A 460 15.14 2.83 -27.60
CA GLN A 460 15.89 2.39 -26.43
C GLN A 460 17.35 2.06 -26.74
N ASN A 461 18.02 2.90 -27.52
CA ASN A 461 19.45 2.79 -27.82
C ASN A 461 20.34 3.81 -27.06
N ASP A 462 19.73 4.57 -26.15
CA ASP A 462 20.30 5.66 -25.36
C ASP A 462 20.75 6.89 -26.19
N ILE A 463 20.24 7.03 -27.42
CA ILE A 463 20.51 8.17 -28.30
C ILE A 463 19.20 8.92 -28.55
N ALA A 464 19.23 10.25 -28.43
CA ALA A 464 18.05 11.07 -28.71
C ALA A 464 17.54 10.84 -30.14
N ASP A 465 16.26 10.50 -30.29
CA ASP A 465 15.65 10.29 -31.61
C ASP A 465 15.80 11.54 -32.52
N TYR A 466 15.79 12.73 -31.91
CA TYR A 466 15.99 13.98 -32.64
C TYR A 466 17.37 14.06 -33.28
N TRP A 467 18.42 13.63 -32.57
CA TRP A 467 19.78 13.61 -33.08
C TRP A 467 19.91 12.61 -34.23
N GLU A 468 19.34 11.42 -34.09
CA GLU A 468 19.37 10.40 -35.14
C GLU A 468 18.74 10.91 -36.44
N ARG A 469 17.55 11.52 -36.35
CA ARG A 469 16.87 12.13 -37.49
C ARG A 469 17.70 13.26 -38.10
N ALA A 470 18.31 14.11 -37.29
CA ALA A 470 19.15 15.22 -37.77
C ALA A 470 20.40 14.73 -38.52
N MET A 471 20.94 13.57 -38.14
CA MET A 471 22.10 12.94 -38.76
C MET A 471 21.72 11.92 -39.85
N ALA A 472 20.44 11.81 -40.20
CA ALA A 472 19.90 10.84 -41.16
C ALA A 472 20.17 9.36 -40.81
N PHE A 473 20.32 9.03 -39.51
CA PHE A 473 20.28 7.65 -39.05
C PHE A 473 18.82 7.18 -38.96
N THR A 474 18.56 5.94 -39.41
CA THR A 474 17.25 5.31 -39.23
C THR A 474 17.24 4.46 -37.96
N PRO A 475 16.09 4.30 -37.27
CA PRO A 475 15.99 3.43 -36.08
C PRO A 475 16.42 1.97 -36.35
N THR A 476 16.35 1.52 -37.60
CA THR A 476 16.80 0.18 -38.01
C THR A 476 18.32 0.01 -38.13
N THR A 477 19.09 1.11 -38.10
CA THR A 477 20.56 1.07 -38.30
C THR A 477 21.35 0.94 -37.00
N ILE A 478 20.74 1.22 -35.84
CA ILE A 478 21.42 1.15 -34.54
C ILE A 478 20.65 0.16 -33.66
N PRO A 479 21.25 -1.00 -33.30
CA PRO A 479 20.57 -1.97 -32.45
C PRO A 479 20.41 -1.42 -31.02
N PRO A 480 19.42 -1.93 -30.25
CA PRO A 480 19.32 -1.68 -28.81
C PRO A 480 20.65 -2.02 -28.10
N THR A 481 20.86 -1.43 -26.93
CA THR A 481 22.13 -1.21 -26.19
C THR A 481 23.13 -2.38 -26.02
N GLY A 482 22.82 -3.59 -26.48
CA GLY A 482 23.65 -4.78 -26.40
C GLY A 482 24.92 -4.80 -27.27
N THR A 483 25.33 -3.71 -27.93
CA THR A 483 26.54 -3.73 -28.80
C THR A 483 27.37 -2.43 -28.73
N ARG A 484 27.72 -1.97 -27.53
CA ARG A 484 28.61 -0.80 -27.33
C ARG A 484 30.09 -1.14 -27.56
N ARG A 485 30.63 -0.74 -28.71
CA ARG A 485 32.04 -0.28 -28.86
C ARG A 485 32.35 0.42 -30.20
N THR A 486 31.55 0.22 -31.24
CA THR A 486 31.89 0.71 -32.59
C THR A 486 31.28 2.08 -32.92
N ILE A 487 30.14 2.45 -32.33
CA ILE A 487 29.38 3.64 -32.74
C ILE A 487 29.90 4.93 -32.08
N LEU A 488 30.34 4.89 -30.82
CA LEU A 488 30.92 6.05 -30.12
C LEU A 488 32.17 6.63 -30.82
N MET A 489 32.95 5.78 -31.51
CA MET A 489 34.11 6.22 -32.31
C MET A 489 33.71 6.99 -33.58
N ALA A 490 32.57 6.67 -34.20
CA ALA A 490 32.08 7.38 -35.37
C ALA A 490 31.49 8.75 -35.01
N ILE A 491 30.77 8.83 -33.88
CA ILE A 491 30.12 10.05 -33.39
C ILE A 491 31.15 11.11 -32.96
N LEU A 492 32.23 10.72 -32.30
CA LEU A 492 33.32 11.64 -31.92
C LEU A 492 34.15 12.13 -33.12
N TRP A 493 34.27 11.33 -34.19
CA TRP A 493 35.08 11.69 -35.35
C TRP A 493 34.41 12.74 -36.25
N GLU A 494 33.11 12.60 -36.54
CA GLU A 494 32.36 13.51 -37.41
C GLU A 494 32.06 14.87 -36.75
N GLY A 495 31.70 14.89 -35.46
CA GLY A 495 31.46 16.14 -34.72
C GLY A 495 32.70 17.03 -34.61
N THR A 496 33.89 16.43 -34.52
CA THR A 496 35.16 17.17 -34.48
C THR A 496 35.52 17.76 -35.86
N LEU A 497 35.08 17.13 -36.96
CA LEU A 497 35.28 17.66 -38.32
C LEU A 497 34.37 18.87 -38.61
N ALA A 498 33.10 18.83 -38.19
CA ALA A 498 32.15 19.93 -38.40
C ALA A 498 32.58 21.23 -37.68
N ILE A 499 33.12 21.11 -36.45
CA ILE A 499 33.63 22.24 -35.67
C ILE A 499 34.95 22.79 -36.24
N ARG A 500 35.78 21.95 -36.88
CA ARG A 500 37.00 22.42 -37.57
C ARG A 500 36.69 23.15 -38.88
N HIS A 501 35.66 22.75 -39.62
CA HIS A 501 35.28 23.41 -40.86
C HIS A 501 34.65 24.80 -40.64
N SER A 502 33.89 25.01 -39.56
CA SER A 502 33.31 26.33 -39.25
C SER A 502 34.35 27.35 -38.78
N LYS A 503 35.45 26.91 -38.15
CA LYS A 503 36.59 27.78 -37.78
C LYS A 503 37.58 28.04 -38.91
N ALA A 504 37.52 27.30 -40.01
CA ALA A 504 38.35 27.53 -41.18
C ALA A 504 37.69 28.46 -42.22
N THR A 505 36.42 28.83 -42.01
CA THR A 505 35.62 29.69 -42.90
C THR A 505 35.11 30.97 -42.23
N ALA A 506 35.53 31.24 -41.00
CA ALA A 506 35.42 32.53 -40.30
C ALA A 506 36.83 33.04 -40.01
#